data_AF-A0A3A9BJV9-F1
#
_entry.id   AF-A0A3A9BJV9-F1
#
_cell.length_a   1.000
_cell.length_b   1.000
_cell.length_c   1.000
_cell.angle_alpha   90.00
_cell.angle_beta   90.00
_cell.angle_gamma   90.00
#
_symmetry.space_group_name_H-M   'P 1'
#
loop_
_entity.id
_entity.type
_entity.pdbx_description
1 polymer ?
#
loop_
_entity_poly.entity_id
_entity_poly.type
_entity_poly.pdbx_seq_one_letter_code
_entity_poly.pdbx_strand_id
1 'polypeptide(L)'
;MNHGEKWREYAEKADKECGVNIIKQYASRLRIGENWDNESANAISHLNRERCCFVDYVEKLEELTGICSEELKGIGLNIGHVSRFLFLNDKTAYGRCRKNGDNDFTIMVSEKYASNDADRFGLKGLICHELLHTCPEDDSNASTKIHGPRWREMARRVEKECGYKIMAQSHTDAIKKTSDTPKKRLLCPVCGGYYDVYEKDDEFGRGTLSCKWCKNKMNVIKTEDMGFLDTIYNYAWGVSG
;
A
#
# COMPACT_ATOMS: atom_id res chain seq x y z
N MET A 1 20.84 -8.57 -4.26
CA MET A 1 20.16 -7.82 -3.18
C MET A 1 21.26 -7.08 -2.48
N ASN A 2 21.15 -5.76 -2.32
CA ASN A 2 22.06 -5.04 -1.45
C ASN A 2 21.56 -5.27 -0.03
N HIS A 3 22.43 -5.73 0.85
CA HIS A 3 22.04 -6.20 2.17
C HIS A 3 22.33 -5.17 3.29
N GLY A 4 22.90 -4.00 3.02
CA GLY A 4 23.11 -2.96 4.06
C GLY A 4 24.02 -3.39 5.22
N GLU A 5 24.32 -2.47 6.14
CA GLU A 5 25.22 -2.71 7.28
C GLU A 5 24.60 -3.65 8.34
N LYS A 6 23.31 -3.47 8.66
CA LYS A 6 22.62 -4.28 9.68
C LYS A 6 22.57 -5.77 9.35
N TRP A 7 22.39 -6.12 8.07
CA TRP A 7 22.44 -7.54 7.67
C TRP A 7 23.81 -8.15 7.96
N ARG A 8 24.90 -7.39 7.78
CA ARG A 8 26.24 -7.89 8.07
C ARG A 8 26.38 -8.19 9.56
N GLU A 9 25.89 -7.31 10.43
CA GLU A 9 25.88 -7.53 11.88
C GLU A 9 25.06 -8.79 12.25
N TYR A 10 23.86 -8.95 11.69
CA TYR A 10 23.03 -10.13 11.93
C TYR A 10 23.63 -11.42 11.36
N ALA A 11 24.25 -11.36 10.19
CA ALA A 11 24.92 -12.49 9.57
C ALA A 11 26.18 -12.90 10.35
N GLU A 12 26.97 -11.94 10.84
CA GLU A 12 28.11 -12.19 11.72
C GLU A 12 27.69 -12.81 13.06
N LYS A 13 26.60 -12.29 13.64
CA LYS A 13 26.02 -12.86 14.86
C LYS A 13 25.54 -14.30 14.65
N ALA A 14 24.80 -14.55 13.57
CA ALA A 14 24.33 -15.88 13.23
C ALA A 14 25.49 -16.85 12.91
N ASP A 15 26.54 -16.39 12.22
CA ASP A 15 27.74 -17.18 11.96
C ASP A 15 28.46 -17.57 13.25
N LYS A 16 28.54 -16.63 14.19
CA LYS A 16 29.16 -16.83 15.51
C LYS A 16 28.35 -17.74 16.42
N GLU A 17 27.04 -17.56 16.47
CA GLU A 17 26.15 -18.27 17.40
C GLU A 17 25.68 -19.63 16.87
N CYS A 18 25.49 -19.74 15.54
CA CYS A 18 24.88 -20.91 14.91
C CYS A 18 25.81 -21.63 13.92
N GLY A 19 27.00 -21.11 13.61
CA GLY A 19 27.99 -21.77 12.74
C GLY A 19 27.59 -21.86 11.25
N VAL A 20 26.66 -21.02 10.80
CA VAL A 20 25.98 -21.13 9.49
C VAL A 20 26.79 -20.57 8.30
N ASN A 21 27.91 -19.87 8.52
CA ASN A 21 28.86 -19.38 7.52
C ASN A 21 28.24 -18.51 6.38
N ILE A 22 27.20 -17.74 6.70
CA ILE A 22 26.48 -16.81 5.84
C ILE A 22 27.41 -15.76 5.22
N ILE A 23 28.33 -15.17 6.00
CA ILE A 23 29.26 -14.12 5.52
C ILE A 23 30.18 -14.67 4.44
N LYS A 24 30.73 -15.87 4.65
CA LYS A 24 31.67 -16.53 3.72
C LYS A 24 30.99 -16.94 2.41
N GLN A 25 29.73 -17.36 2.48
CA GLN A 25 28.92 -17.66 1.29
C GLN A 25 28.57 -16.39 0.50
N TYR A 26 28.31 -15.27 1.20
CA TYR A 26 27.94 -14.00 0.60
C TYR A 26 29.10 -13.25 -0.08
N ALA A 27 30.31 -13.29 0.49
CA ALA A 27 31.50 -12.62 -0.05
C ALA A 27 31.84 -13.02 -1.49
N SER A 28 31.38 -14.18 -1.96
CA SER A 28 31.56 -14.65 -3.34
C SER A 28 30.67 -13.95 -4.39
N ARG A 29 29.78 -13.03 -4.00
CA ARG A 29 28.70 -12.49 -4.86
C ARG A 29 28.50 -10.97 -4.84
N LEU A 30 29.43 -10.18 -4.30
CA LEU A 30 29.22 -8.74 -4.06
C LEU A 30 29.44 -7.82 -5.28
N ARG A 31 28.45 -6.95 -5.54
CA ARG A 31 28.57 -5.55 -5.99
C ARG A 31 27.56 -4.70 -5.19
N ILE A 32 27.95 -3.47 -4.84
CA ILE A 32 27.32 -2.58 -3.84
C ILE A 32 26.76 -1.32 -4.52
N GLY A 33 25.69 -0.75 -3.96
CA GLY A 33 25.23 0.62 -4.20
C GLY A 33 24.14 1.11 -3.23
N GLU A 34 24.45 2.20 -2.54
CA GLU A 34 23.55 2.98 -1.69
C GLU A 34 22.70 3.93 -2.54
N ASN A 35 21.45 4.19 -2.13
CA ASN A 35 20.77 5.49 -2.29
C ASN A 35 19.34 5.42 -1.76
N TRP A 36 19.14 5.85 -0.51
CA TRP A 36 17.82 6.14 0.04
C TRP A 36 17.76 7.49 0.79
N ASP A 37 18.90 8.12 1.05
CA ASP A 37 19.00 9.47 1.60
C ASP A 37 19.60 10.42 0.56
N ASN A 38 18.78 11.21 -0.12
CA ASN A 38 19.23 12.50 -0.65
C ASN A 38 18.04 13.43 -0.90
N GLU A 39 17.72 14.23 0.12
CA GLU A 39 17.05 15.53 -0.01
C GLU A 39 18.01 16.66 -0.45
N SER A 40 19.28 16.35 -0.77
CA SER A 40 20.22 17.32 -1.31
C SER A 40 20.31 17.24 -2.83
N ALA A 41 19.88 18.32 -3.48
CA ALA A 41 20.06 18.56 -4.90
C ALA A 41 21.53 18.47 -5.33
N ASN A 42 21.70 18.01 -6.58
CA ASN A 42 22.87 18.06 -7.46
C ASN A 42 23.94 16.98 -7.31
N ALA A 43 24.13 16.30 -8.45
CA ALA A 43 25.18 15.35 -8.80
C ALA A 43 25.08 13.96 -8.14
N ILE A 44 24.45 13.03 -8.85
CA ILE A 44 25.18 11.92 -9.51
C ILE A 44 24.27 11.35 -10.60
N SER A 45 24.77 11.54 -11.81
CA SER A 45 24.26 10.96 -13.05
C SER A 45 24.49 9.46 -13.07
N HIS A 46 23.47 8.73 -13.54
CA HIS A 46 23.53 7.42 -14.20
C HIS A 46 24.09 6.21 -13.41
N LEU A 47 23.24 5.18 -13.36
CA LEU A 47 23.51 3.78 -13.00
C LEU A 47 23.71 3.51 -11.51
N ASN A 48 22.62 3.19 -10.80
CA ASN A 48 22.62 2.13 -9.77
C ASN A 48 21.17 1.75 -9.40
N ARG A 49 20.66 0.68 -10.06
CA ARG A 49 19.42 -0.01 -9.69
C ARG A 49 19.71 -0.96 -8.53
N GLU A 50 19.58 -0.48 -7.30
CA GLU A 50 19.96 -1.24 -6.11
C GLU A 50 18.71 -1.58 -5.28
N ARG A 51 18.50 -2.89 -5.05
CA ARG A 51 17.39 -3.43 -4.25
C ARG A 51 17.60 -3.11 -2.77
N CYS A 52 16.60 -2.53 -2.10
CA CYS A 52 16.54 -2.33 -0.65
C CYS A 52 16.80 -3.65 0.12
N CYS A 53 17.52 -3.57 1.24
CA CYS A 53 17.73 -4.72 2.13
C CYS A 53 16.41 -5.16 2.75
N PHE A 54 16.20 -6.48 2.86
CA PHE A 54 15.02 -7.06 3.51
C PHE A 54 14.79 -6.51 4.92
N VAL A 55 15.87 -6.34 5.70
CA VAL A 55 15.81 -5.85 7.08
C VAL A 55 15.34 -4.40 7.11
N ASP A 56 15.99 -3.53 6.34
CA ASP A 56 15.66 -2.11 6.28
C ASP A 56 14.21 -1.89 5.78
N TYR A 57 13.76 -2.71 4.83
CA TYR A 57 12.38 -2.66 4.36
C TYR A 57 11.37 -3.07 5.45
N VAL A 58 11.66 -4.13 6.22
CA VAL A 58 10.77 -4.57 7.30
C VAL A 58 10.71 -3.54 8.42
N GLU A 59 11.85 -2.99 8.85
CA GLU A 59 11.89 -1.91 9.84
C GLU A 59 11.11 -0.68 9.34
N LYS A 60 11.20 -0.36 8.05
CA LYS A 60 10.43 0.74 7.47
C LYS A 60 8.92 0.47 7.48
N LEU A 61 8.51 -0.77 7.18
CA LEU A 61 7.11 -1.16 7.26
C LEU A 61 6.59 -1.08 8.69
N GLU A 62 7.40 -1.47 9.68
CA GLU A 62 7.06 -1.34 11.10
C GLU A 62 6.86 0.13 11.50
N GLU A 63 7.80 1.01 11.13
CA GLU A 63 7.71 2.46 11.38
C GLU A 63 6.44 3.06 10.74
N LEU A 64 6.23 2.80 9.45
CA LEU A 64 5.08 3.34 8.72
C LEU A 64 3.77 2.76 9.25
N THR A 65 3.74 1.50 9.65
CA THR A 65 2.57 0.91 10.29
C THR A 65 2.26 1.55 11.63
N GLY A 66 3.28 1.89 12.43
CA GLY A 66 3.09 2.67 13.65
C GLY A 66 2.44 4.03 13.37
N ILE A 67 2.95 4.76 12.37
CA ILE A 67 2.38 6.06 11.96
C ILE A 67 0.93 5.90 11.49
N CYS A 68 0.67 4.97 10.56
CA CYS A 68 -0.68 4.72 10.05
C CYS A 68 -1.62 4.26 11.18
N SER A 69 -1.13 3.48 12.12
CA SER A 69 -1.91 3.03 13.28
C SER A 69 -2.40 4.20 14.13
N GLU A 70 -1.52 5.16 14.41
CA GLU A 70 -1.88 6.35 15.17
C GLU A 70 -2.81 7.28 14.38
N GLU A 71 -2.64 7.40 13.06
CA GLU A 71 -3.58 8.13 12.20
C GLU A 71 -4.98 7.52 12.23
N LEU A 72 -5.09 6.19 12.09
CA LEU A 72 -6.36 5.47 12.13
C LEU A 72 -7.04 5.58 13.50
N LYS A 73 -6.27 5.47 14.59
CA LYS A 73 -6.78 5.72 15.95
C LYS A 73 -7.23 7.16 16.14
N GLY A 74 -6.50 8.13 15.59
CA GLY A 74 -6.84 9.56 15.66
C GLY A 74 -8.19 9.88 15.03
N ILE A 75 -8.59 9.13 14.01
CA ILE A 75 -9.92 9.20 13.42
C ILE A 75 -10.90 8.18 14.02
N GLY A 76 -10.60 7.59 15.18
CA GLY A 76 -11.51 6.71 15.92
C GLY A 76 -11.76 5.33 15.31
N LEU A 77 -10.80 4.78 14.57
CA LEU A 77 -10.82 3.38 14.11
C LEU A 77 -9.97 2.50 15.03
N ASN A 78 -10.57 1.41 15.51
CA ASN A 78 -9.90 0.47 16.42
C ASN A 78 -9.25 -0.65 15.63
N ILE A 79 -7.96 -0.54 15.36
CA ILE A 79 -7.19 -1.57 14.67
C ILE A 79 -6.79 -2.71 15.62
N GLY A 80 -6.67 -3.91 15.07
CA GLY A 80 -6.08 -5.06 15.75
C GLY A 80 -4.56 -4.95 15.85
N HIS A 81 -3.96 -5.78 16.71
CA HIS A 81 -2.51 -5.80 16.91
C HIS A 81 -1.81 -6.54 15.76
N VAL A 82 -0.86 -5.87 15.09
CA VAL A 82 -0.03 -6.48 14.03
C VAL A 82 1.27 -6.95 14.65
N SER A 83 1.47 -8.27 14.74
CA SER A 83 2.66 -8.84 15.39
C SER A 83 3.78 -9.16 14.43
N ARG A 84 3.54 -9.18 13.10
CA ARG A 84 4.54 -9.55 12.10
C ARG A 84 4.35 -8.84 10.77
N PHE A 85 5.48 -8.54 10.14
CA PHE A 85 5.57 -8.07 8.75
C PHE A 85 6.34 -9.07 7.91
N LEU A 86 5.83 -9.35 6.71
CA LEU A 86 6.43 -10.29 5.78
C LEU A 86 6.43 -9.74 4.35
N PHE A 87 7.28 -10.32 3.49
CA PHE A 87 7.21 -10.05 2.07
C PHE A 87 6.13 -10.88 1.39
N LEU A 88 5.35 -10.22 0.54
CA LEU A 88 4.37 -10.89 -0.31
C LEU A 88 5.03 -11.34 -1.62
N ASN A 89 5.27 -12.64 -1.75
CA ASN A 89 5.75 -13.26 -2.99
C ASN A 89 4.58 -13.60 -3.95
N ASP A 90 3.62 -12.69 -4.09
CA ASP A 90 2.50 -12.81 -5.02
C ASP A 90 2.65 -11.74 -6.11
N LYS A 91 2.77 -12.16 -7.36
CA LYS A 91 2.95 -11.23 -8.49
C LYS A 91 1.68 -10.43 -8.81
N THR A 92 0.54 -10.85 -8.28
CA THR A 92 -0.79 -10.30 -8.58
C THR A 92 -1.38 -9.44 -7.46
N ALA A 93 -0.78 -9.46 -6.28
CA ALA A 93 -1.23 -8.71 -5.11
C ALA A 93 -0.13 -7.78 -4.59
N TYR A 94 -0.55 -6.71 -3.94
CA TYR A 94 0.32 -5.65 -3.45
C TYR A 94 0.47 -5.66 -1.93
N GLY A 95 -0.63 -5.93 -1.23
CA GLY A 95 -0.67 -6.17 0.20
C GLY A 95 -1.54 -7.38 0.52
N ARG A 96 -1.41 -7.88 1.75
CA ARG A 96 -2.33 -8.85 2.34
C ARG A 96 -2.26 -8.79 3.86
N CYS A 97 -3.42 -8.70 4.49
CA CYS A 97 -3.58 -8.96 5.91
C CYS A 97 -3.99 -10.41 6.16
N ARG A 98 -3.43 -11.03 7.21
CA ARG A 98 -3.81 -12.37 7.68
C ARG A 98 -3.98 -12.36 9.19
N LYS A 99 -5.13 -12.83 9.67
CA LYS A 99 -5.33 -13.12 11.09
C LYS A 99 -4.55 -14.39 11.49
N ASN A 100 -3.80 -14.28 12.57
CA ASN A 100 -3.03 -15.35 13.19
C ASN A 100 -3.91 -16.14 14.18
N GLY A 101 -3.42 -17.30 14.63
CA GLY A 101 -4.17 -18.16 15.58
C GLY A 101 -4.32 -17.57 16.98
N ASP A 102 -3.49 -16.58 17.33
CA ASP A 102 -3.41 -15.87 18.61
C ASP A 102 -4.21 -14.55 18.63
N ASN A 103 -5.07 -14.32 17.63
CA ASN A 103 -5.81 -13.07 17.39
C ASN A 103 -4.95 -11.87 16.97
N ASP A 104 -3.64 -12.03 16.81
CA ASP A 104 -2.83 -11.01 16.15
C ASP A 104 -2.99 -11.06 14.63
N PHE A 105 -2.38 -10.10 13.95
CA PHE A 105 -2.38 -10.00 12.49
C PHE A 105 -0.96 -9.99 11.94
N THR A 106 -0.81 -10.54 10.73
CA THR A 106 0.39 -10.44 9.91
C THR A 106 0.06 -9.61 8.68
N ILE A 107 0.81 -8.54 8.44
CA ILE A 107 0.73 -7.75 7.22
C ILE A 107 1.85 -8.17 6.27
N MET A 108 1.49 -8.46 5.03
CA MET A 108 2.42 -8.79 3.96
C MET A 108 2.39 -7.71 2.89
N VAL A 109 3.55 -7.22 2.47
CA VAL A 109 3.65 -6.20 1.40
C VAL A 109 4.56 -6.71 0.29
N SER A 110 4.17 -6.48 -0.97
CA SER A 110 4.91 -6.89 -2.16
C SER A 110 6.23 -6.13 -2.27
N GLU A 111 7.28 -6.80 -2.73
CA GLU A 111 8.57 -6.17 -3.05
C GLU A 111 8.46 -5.03 -4.08
N LYS A 112 7.36 -4.98 -4.85
CA LYS A 112 7.08 -3.87 -5.79
C LYS A 112 6.91 -2.52 -5.09
N TYR A 113 6.64 -2.51 -3.78
CA TYR A 113 6.62 -1.31 -2.94
C TYR A 113 7.98 -1.05 -2.24
N ALA A 114 8.91 -2.01 -2.29
CA ALA A 114 10.28 -1.85 -1.79
C ALA A 114 11.21 -1.14 -2.80
N SER A 115 10.72 -0.86 -4.01
CA SER A 115 11.42 -0.07 -5.02
C SER A 115 11.02 1.39 -4.94
N ASN A 116 11.97 2.30 -5.18
CA ASN A 116 11.87 3.77 -5.21
C ASN A 116 10.70 4.37 -6.02
N ASP A 117 9.94 3.56 -6.75
CA ASP A 117 8.83 3.96 -7.60
C ASP A 117 7.50 4.12 -6.84
N ALA A 118 7.42 3.68 -5.58
CA ALA A 118 6.26 3.91 -4.73
C ALA A 118 6.45 5.17 -3.91
N ASP A 119 5.64 6.19 -4.16
CA ASP A 119 5.62 7.36 -3.30
C ASP A 119 5.18 6.98 -1.87
N ARG A 120 5.58 7.81 -0.90
CA ARG A 120 5.25 7.61 0.51
C ARG A 120 3.73 7.49 0.75
N PHE A 121 2.92 8.16 -0.09
CA PHE A 121 1.46 8.16 0.03
C PHE A 121 0.82 6.84 -0.43
N GLY A 122 1.35 6.20 -1.46
CA GLY A 122 0.90 4.92 -1.96
C GLY A 122 1.17 3.79 -0.98
N LEU A 123 2.37 3.76 -0.36
CA LEU A 123 2.71 2.75 0.64
C LEU A 123 1.91 2.94 1.92
N LYS A 124 1.78 4.17 2.45
CA LYS A 124 0.93 4.43 3.62
C LYS A 124 -0.53 4.11 3.35
N GLY A 125 -1.05 4.45 2.17
CA GLY A 125 -2.41 4.09 1.74
C GLY A 125 -2.62 2.58 1.67
N LEU A 126 -1.65 1.82 1.17
CA LEU A 126 -1.68 0.36 1.19
C LEU A 126 -1.64 -0.18 2.63
N ILE A 127 -0.76 0.32 3.48
CA ILE A 127 -0.67 -0.10 4.88
C ILE A 127 -2.00 0.17 5.59
N CYS A 128 -2.61 1.34 5.38
CA CYS A 128 -3.94 1.65 5.91
C CYS A 128 -4.99 0.66 5.40
N HIS A 129 -4.99 0.33 4.09
CA HIS A 129 -5.88 -0.68 3.52
C HIS A 129 -5.78 -2.02 4.26
N GLU A 130 -4.56 -2.50 4.49
CA GLU A 130 -4.34 -3.77 5.18
C GLU A 130 -4.66 -3.68 6.68
N LEU A 131 -4.43 -2.53 7.32
CA LEU A 131 -4.81 -2.29 8.72
C LEU A 131 -6.33 -2.29 8.92
N LEU A 132 -7.12 -1.81 7.95
CA LEU A 132 -8.57 -1.86 8.04
C LEU A 132 -9.12 -3.29 8.14
N HIS A 133 -8.39 -4.27 7.61
CA HIS A 133 -8.72 -5.69 7.77
C HIS A 133 -8.44 -6.25 9.17
N THR A 134 -7.82 -5.46 10.05
CA THR A 134 -7.59 -5.82 11.45
C THR A 134 -8.70 -5.29 12.37
N CYS A 135 -9.54 -4.37 11.89
CA CYS A 135 -10.61 -3.78 12.69
C CYS A 135 -11.68 -4.82 13.05
N PRO A 136 -12.17 -4.86 14.30
CA PRO A 136 -13.22 -5.79 14.73
C PRO A 136 -14.53 -5.69 13.91
N GLU A 137 -14.81 -4.51 13.38
CA GLU A 137 -15.98 -4.23 12.55
C GLU A 137 -15.81 -4.63 11.07
N ASP A 138 -14.62 -5.09 10.64
CA ASP A 138 -14.40 -5.57 9.27
C ASP A 138 -15.36 -6.73 8.94
N ASP A 139 -16.15 -6.53 7.88
CA ASP A 139 -17.12 -7.46 7.35
C ASP A 139 -16.72 -8.00 5.96
N SER A 140 -15.44 -7.85 5.60
CA SER A 140 -14.88 -8.36 4.36
C SER A 140 -14.85 -9.88 4.30
N ASN A 141 -15.04 -10.42 3.10
CA ASN A 141 -14.97 -11.85 2.86
C ASN A 141 -13.62 -12.23 2.25
N ALA A 142 -12.77 -12.88 3.07
CA ALA A 142 -11.42 -13.29 2.66
C ALA A 142 -11.40 -14.30 1.50
N SER A 143 -12.44 -15.14 1.33
CA SER A 143 -12.49 -16.14 0.26
C SER A 143 -12.86 -15.54 -1.09
N THR A 144 -13.74 -14.53 -1.10
CA THR A 144 -14.13 -13.83 -2.33
C THR A 144 -13.29 -12.59 -2.63
N LYS A 145 -12.48 -12.14 -1.66
CA LYS A 145 -11.71 -10.88 -1.71
C LYS A 145 -12.61 -9.66 -1.92
N ILE A 146 -13.87 -9.75 -1.48
CA ILE A 146 -14.83 -8.65 -1.55
C ILE A 146 -14.80 -7.91 -0.22
N HIS A 147 -14.50 -6.61 -0.29
CA HIS A 147 -14.61 -5.69 0.83
C HIS A 147 -16.08 -5.43 1.19
N GLY A 148 -16.42 -5.69 2.44
CA GLY A 148 -17.79 -5.55 2.94
C GLY A 148 -18.20 -4.08 3.14
N PRO A 149 -19.50 -3.81 3.36
CA PRO A 149 -20.01 -2.47 3.63
C PRO A 149 -19.28 -1.70 4.74
N ARG A 150 -18.98 -2.33 5.89
CA ARG A 150 -18.31 -1.67 7.02
C ARG A 150 -16.86 -1.34 6.68
N TRP A 151 -16.15 -2.27 6.04
CA TRP A 151 -14.80 -2.00 5.56
C TRP A 151 -14.75 -0.79 4.64
N ARG A 152 -15.69 -0.72 3.67
CA ARG A 152 -15.75 0.39 2.71
C ARG A 152 -16.05 1.72 3.38
N GLU A 153 -16.84 1.71 4.44
CA GLU A 153 -17.12 2.93 5.20
C GLU A 153 -15.87 3.42 5.94
N MET A 154 -15.15 2.53 6.62
CA MET A 154 -13.87 2.87 7.22
C MET A 154 -12.87 3.40 6.18
N ALA A 155 -12.76 2.74 5.03
CA ALA A 155 -11.86 3.15 3.96
C ALA A 155 -12.16 4.58 3.49
N ARG A 156 -13.43 4.94 3.26
CA ARG A 156 -13.81 6.32 2.89
C ARG A 156 -13.47 7.32 3.97
N ARG A 157 -13.71 6.98 5.23
CA ARG A 157 -13.35 7.84 6.36
C ARG A 157 -11.85 8.12 6.34
N VAL A 158 -11.03 7.11 6.09
CA VAL A 158 -9.58 7.29 5.96
C VAL A 158 -9.22 8.15 4.74
N GLU A 159 -9.86 7.96 3.58
CA GLU A 159 -9.58 8.82 2.42
C GLU A 159 -9.89 10.28 2.70
N LYS A 160 -11.01 10.54 3.37
CA LYS A 160 -11.48 11.89 3.72
C LYS A 160 -10.56 12.57 4.73
N GLU A 161 -10.25 11.88 5.82
CA GLU A 161 -9.55 12.49 6.97
C GLU A 161 -8.03 12.43 6.82
N CYS A 162 -7.48 11.44 6.10
CA CYS A 162 -6.04 11.24 5.94
C CYS A 162 -5.52 11.48 4.51
N GLY A 163 -6.40 11.67 3.52
CA GLY A 163 -6.02 11.97 2.13
C GLY A 163 -5.50 10.77 1.32
N TYR A 164 -5.57 9.55 1.85
CA TYR A 164 -5.14 8.35 1.13
C TYR A 164 -6.16 7.89 0.09
N LYS A 165 -5.70 7.26 -1.00
CA LYS A 165 -6.57 6.69 -2.06
C LYS A 165 -6.85 5.19 -1.84
N ILE A 166 -7.47 4.83 -0.71
CA ILE A 166 -7.73 3.44 -0.30
C ILE A 166 -8.79 2.74 -1.16
N MET A 167 -9.79 3.49 -1.64
CA MET A 167 -10.91 2.96 -2.41
C MET A 167 -10.62 2.84 -3.91
N ALA A 168 -9.40 3.20 -4.33
CA ALA A 168 -8.92 2.97 -5.67
C ALA A 168 -8.87 1.45 -5.96
N GLN A 169 -9.65 1.01 -6.95
CA GLN A 169 -9.77 -0.40 -7.32
C GLN A 169 -8.52 -0.96 -8.06
N SER A 170 -7.46 -0.17 -8.20
CA SER A 170 -6.11 -0.61 -8.55
C SER A 170 -5.10 0.17 -7.72
N HIS A 171 -4.43 -0.50 -6.78
CA HIS A 171 -3.37 0.13 -6.00
C HIS A 171 -2.20 0.61 -6.88
N THR A 172 -2.02 0.08 -8.09
CA THR A 172 -1.03 0.60 -9.06
C THR A 172 -1.25 2.05 -9.46
N ASP A 173 -2.51 2.45 -9.55
CA ASP A 173 -2.89 3.79 -10.02
C ASP A 173 -2.56 4.84 -8.94
N ALA A 174 -2.52 4.40 -7.67
CA ALA A 174 -2.05 5.17 -6.52
C ALA A 174 -0.53 5.17 -6.33
N ILE A 175 0.22 4.31 -7.02
CA ILE A 175 1.70 4.25 -6.90
C ILE A 175 2.35 5.15 -7.94
N LYS A 176 1.87 5.11 -9.19
CA LYS A 176 2.61 5.67 -10.33
C LYS A 176 2.29 7.13 -10.69
N LYS A 177 1.16 7.67 -10.23
CA LYS A 177 0.54 8.86 -10.85
C LYS A 177 -0.09 9.85 -9.84
N THR A 178 0.27 9.77 -8.56
CA THR A 178 -0.32 10.61 -7.49
C THR A 178 0.00 12.09 -7.59
N SER A 179 1.02 12.49 -8.36
CA SER A 179 1.33 13.91 -8.64
C SER A 179 0.43 14.53 -9.71
N ASP A 180 -0.13 13.71 -10.61
CA ASP A 180 -0.90 14.21 -11.75
C ASP A 180 -2.38 14.31 -11.39
N THR A 181 -3.08 15.27 -12.02
CA THR A 181 -4.53 15.32 -11.92
C THR A 181 -5.12 14.29 -12.89
N PRO A 182 -5.98 13.36 -12.45
CA PRO A 182 -6.59 12.39 -13.35
C PRO A 182 -7.50 13.08 -14.38
N LYS A 183 -7.49 12.62 -15.63
CA LYS A 183 -8.33 13.13 -16.73
C LYS A 183 -9.80 12.74 -16.59
N LYS A 184 -10.05 11.57 -16.00
CA LYS A 184 -11.39 11.11 -15.62
C LYS A 184 -11.29 10.09 -14.50
N ARG A 185 -12.38 9.96 -13.74
CA ARG A 185 -12.56 8.94 -12.71
C ARG A 185 -13.73 8.03 -13.09
N LEU A 186 -13.49 6.73 -13.09
CA LEU A 186 -14.54 5.74 -13.20
C LEU A 186 -14.99 5.43 -11.79
N LEU A 187 -16.26 5.59 -11.47
CA LEU A 187 -16.77 5.51 -10.10
C LEU A 187 -17.95 4.57 -10.01
N CYS A 188 -17.94 3.65 -9.05
CA CYS A 188 -19.10 2.81 -8.78
C CYS A 188 -20.13 3.55 -7.92
N PRO A 189 -21.37 3.79 -8.41
CA PRO A 189 -22.39 4.50 -7.64
C PRO A 189 -22.94 3.67 -6.46
N VAL A 190 -22.70 2.35 -6.45
CA VAL A 190 -23.22 1.45 -5.42
C VAL A 190 -22.25 1.28 -4.27
N CYS A 191 -20.95 1.07 -4.55
CA CYS A 191 -19.96 0.78 -3.52
C CYS A 191 -18.90 1.87 -3.35
N GLY A 192 -18.91 2.93 -4.17
CA GLY A 192 -17.96 4.04 -4.09
C GLY A 192 -16.53 3.73 -4.54
N GLY A 193 -16.22 2.49 -4.91
CA GLY A 193 -14.89 2.16 -5.44
C GLY A 193 -14.66 2.81 -6.80
N TYR A 194 -13.43 3.25 -7.08
CA TYR A 194 -13.13 4.02 -8.29
C TYR A 194 -11.81 3.64 -8.99
N TYR A 195 -11.62 4.13 -10.22
CA TYR A 195 -10.36 4.12 -10.96
C TYR A 195 -10.06 5.53 -11.47
N ASP A 196 -8.84 5.99 -11.23
CA ASP A 196 -8.33 7.22 -11.82
C ASP A 196 -7.69 6.90 -13.18
N VAL A 197 -8.14 7.59 -14.22
CA VAL A 197 -7.61 7.47 -15.58
C VAL A 197 -6.81 8.73 -15.89
N TYR A 198 -5.52 8.56 -16.14
CA TYR A 198 -4.59 9.66 -16.43
C TYR A 198 -4.23 9.69 -17.92
N GLU A 199 -4.21 8.53 -18.58
CA GLU A 199 -3.84 8.37 -20.00
C GLU A 199 -4.78 7.40 -20.73
N LYS A 200 -4.78 7.45 -22.07
CA LYS A 200 -5.64 6.58 -22.89
C LYS A 200 -5.36 5.10 -22.67
N ASP A 201 -4.11 4.75 -22.36
CA ASP A 201 -3.71 3.35 -22.15
C ASP A 201 -4.26 2.77 -20.84
N ASP A 202 -4.64 3.62 -19.87
CA ASP A 202 -5.34 3.18 -18.65
C ASP A 202 -6.77 2.66 -18.98
N GLU A 203 -7.30 2.99 -20.18
CA GLU A 203 -8.62 2.59 -20.67
C GLU A 203 -8.64 1.21 -21.35
N PHE A 204 -7.50 0.74 -21.88
CA PHE A 204 -7.44 -0.47 -22.69
C PHE A 204 -7.71 -1.74 -21.85
N GLY A 205 -8.70 -2.54 -22.28
CA GLY A 205 -9.06 -3.84 -21.67
C GLY A 205 -10.38 -3.88 -20.87
N ARG A 206 -11.17 -2.80 -20.85
CA ARG A 206 -12.35 -2.66 -19.95
C ARG A 206 -13.66 -2.41 -20.69
N GLY A 207 -13.96 -3.24 -21.70
CA GLY A 207 -15.16 -3.15 -22.56
C GLY A 207 -16.51 -3.19 -21.84
N THR A 208 -16.52 -3.46 -20.54
CA THR A 208 -17.61 -3.06 -19.63
C THR A 208 -17.00 -2.35 -18.42
N LEU A 209 -17.36 -1.08 -18.20
CA LEU A 209 -17.01 -0.31 -17.00
C LEU A 209 -17.73 -0.93 -15.78
N SER A 210 -17.31 -2.11 -15.34
CA SER A 210 -17.88 -2.80 -14.18
C SER A 210 -16.93 -2.69 -12.99
N CYS A 211 -17.50 -2.39 -11.83
CA CYS A 211 -16.78 -2.31 -10.57
C CYS A 211 -16.17 -3.68 -10.24
N LYS A 212 -14.86 -3.76 -9.95
CA LYS A 212 -14.22 -5.05 -9.60
C LYS A 212 -14.82 -5.67 -8.35
N TRP A 213 -15.27 -4.85 -7.40
CA TRP A 213 -15.75 -5.30 -6.10
C TRP A 213 -17.20 -5.79 -6.13
N CYS A 214 -18.11 -5.09 -6.81
CA CYS A 214 -19.54 -5.43 -6.80
C CYS A 214 -20.15 -5.67 -8.19
N LYS A 215 -19.34 -5.63 -9.26
CA LYS A 215 -19.72 -5.86 -10.67
C LYS A 215 -20.74 -4.88 -11.27
N ASN A 216 -21.27 -3.94 -10.49
CA ASN A 216 -22.14 -2.87 -10.98
C ASN A 216 -21.43 -1.99 -12.02
N LYS A 217 -22.22 -1.44 -12.95
CA LYS A 217 -21.73 -0.47 -13.93
C LYS A 217 -21.21 0.78 -13.21
N MET A 218 -20.09 1.31 -13.69
CA MET A 218 -19.44 2.50 -13.18
C MET A 218 -19.83 3.72 -14.02
N ASN A 219 -19.93 4.86 -13.34
CA ASN A 219 -20.11 6.17 -13.93
C ASN A 219 -18.75 6.73 -14.35
N VAL A 220 -18.75 7.55 -15.41
CA VAL A 220 -17.56 8.29 -15.84
C VAL A 220 -17.69 9.71 -15.35
N ILE A 221 -16.70 10.17 -14.61
CA ILE A 221 -16.58 11.54 -14.11
C ILE A 221 -15.39 12.19 -14.80
N LYS A 222 -15.56 13.35 -15.41
CA LYS A 222 -14.43 14.09 -15.99
C LYS A 222 -13.74 14.95 -14.93
N THR A 223 -12.47 15.32 -15.15
CA THR A 223 -11.70 16.17 -14.22
C THR A 223 -12.45 17.42 -13.78
N GLU A 224 -13.08 18.11 -14.72
CA GLU A 224 -13.87 19.33 -14.49
C GLU A 224 -15.02 19.14 -13.49
N ASP A 225 -15.52 17.91 -13.36
CA ASP A 225 -16.64 17.55 -12.48
C ASP A 225 -16.18 16.90 -11.16
N MET A 226 -14.89 16.60 -10.98
CA MET A 226 -14.41 15.86 -9.80
C MET A 226 -14.54 16.64 -8.50
N GLY A 227 -14.21 17.94 -8.50
CA GLY A 227 -14.32 18.77 -7.28
C GLY A 227 -15.76 18.92 -6.77
N PHE A 228 -16.73 18.94 -7.69
CA PHE A 228 -18.16 18.96 -7.35
C PHE A 228 -18.61 17.62 -6.75
N LEU A 229 -18.04 16.51 -7.21
CA LEU A 229 -18.39 15.18 -6.72
C LEU A 229 -17.69 14.80 -5.42
N ASP A 230 -16.48 15.28 -5.14
CA ASP A 230 -15.90 15.16 -3.79
C ASP A 230 -16.84 15.80 -2.76
N THR A 231 -17.48 16.91 -3.14
CA THR A 231 -18.52 17.55 -2.30
C THR A 231 -19.75 16.63 -2.13
N ILE A 232 -20.30 16.06 -3.20
CA ILE A 232 -21.48 15.17 -3.12
C ILE A 232 -21.17 13.86 -2.41
N TYR A 233 -19.99 13.27 -2.62
CA TYR A 233 -19.57 12.04 -1.95
C TYR A 233 -19.47 12.22 -0.44
N ASN A 234 -18.97 13.38 0.00
CA ASN A 234 -18.89 13.74 1.40
C ASN A 234 -20.28 14.01 2.03
N TYR A 235 -21.25 14.52 1.25
CA TYR A 235 -22.59 14.84 1.74
C TYR A 235 -23.60 13.66 1.69
N ALA A 236 -23.57 12.84 0.64
CA ALA A 236 -24.60 11.82 0.38
C ALA A 236 -24.55 10.61 1.33
N TRP A 237 -23.45 10.42 2.06
CA TRP A 237 -23.25 9.25 2.93
C TRP A 237 -23.08 9.62 4.42
N GLY A 238 -23.46 10.83 4.82
CA GLY A 238 -23.85 11.11 6.20
C GLY A 238 -22.73 11.04 7.24
N VAL A 239 -21.55 11.57 6.95
CA VAL A 239 -20.57 11.86 8.01
C VAL A 239 -20.82 13.30 8.48
N SER A 240 -21.72 13.45 9.45
CA SER A 240 -21.91 14.71 10.16
C SER A 240 -20.57 15.11 10.79
N GLY A 241 -20.13 16.36 10.55
CA GLY A 241 -19.04 16.96 11.32
C GLY A 241 -19.40 17.17 12.78
#